data_AF-X0QA09-F1
#
_entry.id   AF-X0QA09-F1
#
_cell.length_a   1.000
_cell.length_b   1.000
_cell.length_c   1.000
_cell.angle_alpha   90.00
_cell.angle_beta   90.00
_cell.angle_gamma   90.00
#
_symmetry.space_group_name_H-M   'P 1'
#
loop_
_entity.id
_entity.type
_entity.pdbx_description
1 polymer ?
#
loop_
_entity_poly.entity_id
_entity_poly.type
_entity_poly.pdbx_seq_one_letter_code
_entity_poly.pdbx_strand_id
1 'polypeptide(L)' 'MPKSKTHSGTAKRFKVSGSGKILRQKAGRRHLLEHKATKVTRRLDGVAVVSKADTPRIKRLLDI' A
#
# COMPACT_ATOMS: atom_id res chain seq x y z
N MET A 1 -27.25 15.33 -6.58
CA MET A 1 -26.05 14.79 -7.25
C MET A 1 -25.42 13.73 -6.34
N PRO A 2 -25.27 12.47 -6.78
CA PRO A 2 -24.67 11.44 -5.95
C PRO A 2 -23.17 11.71 -5.76
N LYS A 3 -22.67 11.52 -4.54
CA LYS A 3 -21.23 11.59 -4.25
C LYS A 3 -20.52 10.38 -4.85
N SER A 4 -19.34 10.62 -5.44
CA SER A 4 -18.46 9.53 -5.85
C SER A 4 -18.01 8.73 -4.63
N LYS A 5 -18.01 7.39 -4.75
CA LYS A 5 -17.67 6.49 -3.66
C LYS A 5 -16.23 6.02 -3.83
N THR A 6 -15.42 6.25 -2.81
CA THR A 6 -14.06 5.70 -2.73
C THR A 6 -14.07 4.18 -2.72
N HIS A 7 -13.11 3.54 -3.37
CA HIS A 7 -12.99 2.09 -3.36
C HIS A 7 -12.58 1.59 -1.96
N SER A 8 -13.49 0.90 -1.28
CA SER A 8 -13.33 0.47 0.12
C SER A 8 -12.13 -0.45 0.34
N GLY A 9 -11.76 -1.27 -0.64
CA GLY A 9 -10.57 -2.13 -0.57
C GLY A 9 -9.27 -1.35 -0.66
N THR A 10 -9.25 -0.26 -1.43
CA THR A 10 -8.06 0.58 -1.61
C THR A 10 -7.83 1.43 -0.38
N ALA A 11 -8.89 2.02 0.17
CA ALA A 11 -8.84 2.83 1.38
C ALA A 11 -8.25 2.08 2.59
N LYS A 12 -8.47 0.76 2.69
CA LYS A 12 -7.93 -0.08 3.78
C LYS A 12 -6.43 -0.41 3.61
N ARG A 13 -5.90 -0.38 2.39
CA ARG A 13 -4.57 -0.91 2.04
C ARG A 13 -3.53 0.18 1.79
N PHE A 14 -3.97 1.37 1.40
CA PHE A 14 -3.12 2.48 1.01
C PHE A 14 -3.39 3.70 1.89
N LYS A 15 -2.33 4.41 2.28
CA LYS A 15 -2.42 5.64 3.07
C LYS A 15 -1.73 6.79 2.35
N VAL A 16 -2.31 7.98 2.40
CA VAL A 16 -1.66 9.20 1.91
C VAL A 16 -0.84 9.82 3.04
N SER A 17 0.44 10.08 2.78
CA SER A 17 1.31 10.83 3.70
C SER A 17 0.99 12.33 3.66
N GLY A 18 1.43 13.10 4.66
CA GLY A 18 1.23 14.56 4.66
C GLY A 18 1.81 15.28 3.43
N SER A 19 2.83 14.69 2.80
CA SER A 19 3.43 15.19 1.54
C SER A 19 2.72 14.72 0.25
N GLY A 20 1.59 14.00 0.36
CA GLY A 20 0.85 13.47 -0.78
C GLY A 20 1.38 12.16 -1.38
N LYS A 21 2.47 11.59 -0.84
CA LYS A 21 2.97 10.26 -1.27
C LYS A 21 2.01 9.16 -0.80
N ILE A 22 1.78 8.17 -1.67
CA ILE A 22 0.97 6.99 -1.35
C ILE A 22 1.86 5.90 -0.75
N LEU A 23 1.48 5.43 0.43
CA LEU A 23 2.17 4.41 1.21
C LEU A 23 1.42 3.08 1.14
N ARG A 24 2.17 1.98 1.10
CA ARG A 24 1.66 0.60 1.14
C ARG A 24 2.50 -0.29 2.06
N GLN A 25 1.91 -1.38 2.55
CA GLN A 25 2.69 -2.45 3.17
C GLN A 25 3.37 -3.34 2.11
N LYS A 26 4.51 -3.94 2.46
CA LYS A 26 5.19 -4.92 1.63
C LYS A 26 4.50 -6.30 1.73
N ALA A 27 4.49 -7.04 0.64
CA ALA A 27 3.92 -8.38 0.57
C ALA A 27 4.93 -9.45 1.03
N GLY A 28 4.46 -10.69 1.26
CA GLY A 28 5.33 -11.84 1.51
C GLY A 28 5.75 -12.07 2.98
N ARG A 29 5.19 -11.31 3.93
CA ARG A 29 5.50 -11.41 5.38
C ARG A 29 4.40 -12.09 6.22
N ARG A 30 3.29 -12.51 5.63
CA ARG A 30 2.13 -13.03 6.40
C ARG A 30 2.26 -14.50 6.80
N HIS A 31 2.98 -15.32 6.03
CA HIS A 31 3.09 -16.77 6.25
C HIS A 31 4.42 -17.31 5.70
N LEU A 32 4.71 -18.57 6.04
CA LEU A 32 5.93 -19.28 5.69
C LEU A 32 7.19 -18.50 6.09
N LEU A 33 7.24 -18.11 7.37
CA LEU A 33 8.36 -17.34 7.92
C LEU A 33 9.51 -18.23 8.38
N GLU A 34 9.27 -19.52 8.61
CA GLU A 34 10.25 -20.49 9.10
C GLU A 34 11.49 -20.60 8.20
N HIS A 35 11.29 -20.71 6.87
CA HIS A 35 12.41 -20.78 5.92
C HIS A 35 12.99 -19.42 5.53
N LYS A 36 12.39 -18.31 5.99
CA LYS A 36 12.81 -16.96 5.61
C LYS A 36 13.78 -16.42 6.66
N ALA A 37 15.02 -16.20 6.25
CA ALA A 37 16.02 -15.57 7.11
C ALA A 37 15.51 -14.21 7.66
N THR A 38 15.89 -13.89 8.91
CA THR A 38 15.50 -12.65 9.61
C THR A 38 15.87 -11.38 8.83
N LYS A 39 16.93 -11.42 8.02
CA LYS A 39 17.32 -10.33 7.10
C LYS A 39 16.21 -10.00 6.09
N VAL A 40 15.55 -11.03 5.56
CA VAL A 40 14.46 -10.86 4.59
C VAL A 40 13.20 -10.37 5.29
N THR A 41 12.83 -10.96 6.42
CA THR A 41 11.62 -10.57 7.17
C THR A 41 11.71 -9.13 7.66
N ARG A 42 12.89 -8.69 8.13
CA ARG A 42 13.16 -7.27 8.49
C ARG A 42 13.09 -6.33 7.29
N ARG A 43 13.58 -6.75 6.11
CA ARG A 43 13.44 -5.94 4.89
C ARG A 43 11.99 -5.83 4.43
N LEU A 44 11.18 -6.84 4.68
CA LEU A 44 9.74 -6.85 4.39
C LEU A 44 8.92 -6.13 5.48
N ASP A 45 9.55 -5.74 6.59
CA ASP A 45 8.93 -4.89 7.59
C ASP A 45 8.79 -3.44 7.07
N GLY A 46 7.79 -2.75 7.61
CA GLY A 46 7.49 -1.35 7.35
C GLY A 46 6.66 -1.08 6.10
N VAL A 47 6.43 0.22 5.89
CA VAL A 47 5.70 0.77 4.76
C VAL A 47 6.68 1.21 3.66
N ALA A 48 6.25 1.08 2.41
CA ALA A 48 6.98 1.52 1.23
C ALA A 48 6.13 2.51 0.43
N VAL A 49 6.80 3.36 -0.34
CA VAL A 49 6.13 4.22 -1.31
C VAL A 49 5.69 3.38 -2.51
N VAL A 50 4.50 3.66 -3.02
CA VAL A 50 3.96 3.04 -4.24
C VAL A 50 4.82 3.43 -5.44
N SER A 51 4.94 2.53 -6.42
CA SER A 51 5.67 2.81 -7.65
C SER A 51 5.04 3.97 -8.43
N LYS A 52 5.83 4.69 -9.23
CA LYS A 52 5.29 5.77 -10.07
C LYS A 52 4.24 5.25 -11.07
N ALA A 53 4.40 4.02 -11.56
CA ALA A 53 3.48 3.38 -12.50
C ALA A 53 2.08 3.13 -11.91
N ASP A 54 2.00 2.70 -10.65
CA ASP A 54 0.72 2.35 -10.02
C ASP A 54 0.00 3.56 -9.40
N THR A 55 0.74 4.64 -9.16
CA THR A 55 0.25 5.87 -8.54
C THR A 55 -1.01 6.45 -9.22
N PRO A 56 -1.08 6.65 -10.55
CA PRO A 56 -2.27 7.24 -11.19
C PRO A 56 -3.52 6.37 -11.02
N ARG A 57 -3.38 5.04 -11.01
CA ARG A 57 -4.50 4.12 -10.84
C ARG A 57 -5.05 4.17 -9.41
N ILE A 58 -4.16 4.23 -8.41
CA ILE A 58 -4.57 4.25 -7.00
C ILE A 58 -5.21 5.58 -6.63
N LYS A 59 -4.72 6.70 -7.18
CA LYS A 59 -5.34 8.03 -7.03
C LYS A 59 -6.80 8.04 -7.47
N ARG A 60 -7.09 7.54 -8.67
CA ARG A 60 -8.47 7.38 -9.17
C ARG A 60 -9.36 6.53 -8.28
N LEU A 61 -8.81 5.46 -7.67
CA LEU A 61 -9.58 4.58 -6.77
C LEU A 61 -9.86 5.19 -5.40
N LEU A 62 -8.99 6.08 -4.93
CA LEU A 62 -9.16 6.81 -3.68
C LEU A 62 -9.91 8.13 -3.86
N ASP A 63 -10.18 8.52 -5.11
CA ASP A 63 -10.84 9.77 -5.47
C ASP A 63 -10.06 11.02 -5.00
N ILE A 64 -8.73 10.98 -5.23
CA ILE A 64 -7.73 12.00 -4.84
C ILE A 64 -6.82 12.32 -6.03
#